data_AF-A0A7V1GF20-F1
#
_entry.id   AF-A0A7V1GF20-F1
#
_cell.length_a   1.000
_cell.length_b   1.000
_cell.length_c   1.000
_cell.angle_alpha   90.00
_cell.angle_beta   90.00
_cell.angle_gamma   90.00
#
_symmetry.space_group_name_H-M   'P 1'
#
loop_
_entity.id
_entity.type
_entity.pdbx_description
1 polymer ?
#
loop_
_entity_poly.entity_id
_entity_poly.type
_entity_poly.pdbx_seq_one_letter_code
_entity_poly.pdbx_strand_id
1 'polypeptide(L)'
;MIKENEMGVNDIFDYFKNHPLLVVTISTLSCAIIGFWLEFTLLQNFGLNIGMFASIDYFLLAGVTSPQVLVIFIALALSNFLKMKIIKQFCPVTEKNGHIHTFWRQVIFIAILVLAACIIYENSSQKYQTIVSNPEQYASVLLRTNNERLSDKTNDLTLITATDTFMIFYQHSTSAVIATPTENISAVSIINKNVLSGMSK
;
A
#
# COMPACT_ATOMS: atom_id res chain seq x y z
N MET A 1 -5.97 30.93 34.02
CA MET A 1 -4.67 30.60 33.41
C MET A 1 -4.59 29.08 33.37
N ILE A 2 -4.95 28.47 32.24
CA ILE A 2 -4.97 27.01 32.08
C ILE A 2 -3.52 26.61 31.84
N LYS A 3 -2.90 25.93 32.82
CA LYS A 3 -1.62 25.24 32.60
C LYS A 3 -1.91 24.10 31.61
N GLU A 4 -1.51 24.26 30.36
CA GLU A 4 -1.34 23.11 29.47
C GLU A 4 -0.30 22.20 30.12
N ASN A 5 -0.75 21.08 30.66
CA ASN A 5 0.14 19.98 31.03
C ASN A 5 0.76 19.48 29.73
N GLU A 6 2.01 19.85 29.48
CA GLU A 6 2.83 19.17 28.49
C GLU A 6 2.92 17.70 28.92
N MET A 7 2.11 16.86 28.29
CA MET A 7 2.12 15.42 28.52
C MET A 7 3.51 14.91 28.19
N GLY A 8 4.25 14.49 29.21
CA GLY A 8 5.64 14.08 29.03
C GLY A 8 5.73 12.86 28.13
N VAL A 9 6.83 12.70 27.41
CA VAL A 9 7.08 11.50 26.57
C VAL A 9 6.94 10.21 27.39
N ASN A 10 7.24 10.26 28.69
CA ASN A 10 7.07 9.14 29.62
C ASN A 10 5.59 8.83 29.90
N ASP A 11 4.75 9.86 30.06
CA ASP A 11 3.31 9.69 30.31
C ASP A 11 2.59 9.07 29.10
N ILE A 12 3.02 9.45 27.88
CA ILE A 12 2.49 8.88 26.63
C ILE A 12 2.89 7.40 26.52
N PHE A 13 4.13 7.07 26.85
CA PHE A 13 4.61 5.68 26.81
C PHE A 13 3.89 4.81 27.84
N ASP A 14 3.70 5.32 29.06
CA ASP A 14 2.96 4.64 30.11
C ASP A 14 1.48 4.49 29.74
N TYR A 15 0.88 5.50 29.10
CA TYR A 15 -0.48 5.39 28.56
C TYR A 15 -0.60 4.27 27.51
N PHE A 16 0.31 4.21 26.54
CA PHE A 16 0.31 3.15 25.53
C PHE A 16 0.59 1.76 26.12
N LYS A 17 1.45 1.67 27.15
CA LYS A 17 1.70 0.43 27.89
C LYS A 17 0.46 -0.06 28.62
N ASN A 18 -0.36 0.85 29.13
CA ASN A 18 -1.62 0.54 29.81
C ASN A 18 -2.77 0.24 28.83
N HIS A 19 -2.64 0.67 27.57
CA HIS A 19 -3.64 0.47 26.51
C HIS A 19 -3.06 -0.23 25.26
N PRO A 20 -2.59 -1.49 25.37
CA PRO A 20 -1.96 -2.19 24.24
C PRO A 20 -2.90 -2.39 23.06
N LEU A 21 -4.20 -2.57 23.31
CA LEU A 21 -5.21 -2.69 22.25
C LEU A 21 -5.24 -1.45 21.35
N LEU A 22 -5.12 -0.26 21.94
CA LEU A 22 -5.14 1.01 21.22
C LEU A 22 -3.91 1.14 20.30
N VAL A 23 -2.74 0.71 20.76
CA VAL A 23 -1.51 0.67 19.94
C VAL A 23 -1.69 -0.25 18.74
N VAL A 24 -2.25 -1.44 18.95
CA VAL A 24 -2.53 -2.40 17.88
C VAL A 24 -3.50 -1.79 16.88
N THR A 25 -4.63 -1.23 17.32
CA THR A 25 -5.64 -0.64 16.43
C THR A 25 -5.06 0.52 15.61
N ILE A 26 -4.30 1.43 16.20
CA ILE A 26 -3.67 2.54 15.47
C ILE A 26 -2.65 2.03 14.45
N SER A 27 -1.87 1.01 14.81
CA SER A 27 -0.89 0.40 13.91
C SER A 27 -1.57 -0.28 12.73
N THR A 28 -2.59 -1.09 12.98
CA THR A 28 -3.40 -1.75 11.94
C THR A 28 -4.05 -0.73 11.02
N LEU A 29 -4.65 0.34 11.58
CA LEU A 29 -5.26 1.39 10.78
C LEU A 29 -4.22 2.13 9.92
N SER A 30 -3.03 2.39 10.47
CA SER A 30 -1.94 3.04 9.74
C SER A 30 -1.45 2.18 8.58
N CYS A 31 -1.26 0.86 8.79
CA CYS A 31 -0.91 -0.08 7.72
C CYS A 31 -2.00 -0.12 6.64
N ALA A 32 -3.28 -0.14 7.04
CA ALA A 32 -4.40 -0.13 6.10
C ALA A 32 -4.42 1.14 5.24
N ILE A 33 -4.17 2.32 5.83
CA ILE A 33 -4.08 3.59 5.09
C ILE A 33 -2.94 3.56 4.06
N ILE A 34 -1.76 3.06 4.45
CA ILE A 34 -0.61 2.98 3.53
C ILE A 34 -0.89 1.98 2.41
N GLY A 35 -1.45 0.81 2.72
CA GLY A 35 -1.83 -0.21 1.73
C GLY A 35 -2.89 0.31 0.76
N PHE A 36 -3.90 0.99 1.29
CA PHE A 36 -4.91 1.66 0.48
C PHE A 36 -4.29 2.70 -0.46
N TRP A 37 -3.39 3.56 0.03
CA TRP A 37 -2.74 4.56 -0.81
C TRP A 37 -1.95 3.89 -1.95
N LEU A 38 -1.22 2.82 -1.65
CA LEU A 38 -0.43 2.09 -2.65
C LEU A 38 -1.30 1.44 -3.73
N GLU A 39 -2.38 0.78 -3.35
CA GLU A 39 -3.35 0.21 -4.30
C GLU A 39 -4.08 1.31 -5.10
N PHE A 40 -4.43 2.41 -4.44
CA PHE A 40 -5.08 3.56 -5.06
C PHE A 40 -4.21 4.14 -6.20
N THR A 41 -2.93 4.41 -5.93
CA THR A 41 -2.03 4.95 -6.96
C THR A 41 -1.79 3.95 -8.09
N LEU A 42 -1.74 2.65 -7.78
CA LEU A 42 -1.58 1.60 -8.79
C LEU A 42 -2.77 1.54 -9.74
N LEU A 43 -3.98 1.47 -9.20
CA LEU A 43 -5.21 1.43 -10.00
C LEU A 43 -5.42 2.74 -10.77
N GLN A 44 -5.01 3.87 -10.21
CA GLN A 44 -5.04 5.16 -10.90
C GLN A 44 -4.12 5.18 -12.13
N ASN A 45 -2.94 4.53 -12.08
CA ASN A 45 -2.07 4.38 -13.25
C ASN A 45 -2.72 3.57 -14.38
N PHE A 46 -3.66 2.68 -14.03
CA PHE A 46 -4.47 1.92 -14.99
C PHE A 46 -5.76 2.64 -15.42
N GLY A 47 -5.98 3.89 -14.97
CA GLY A 47 -7.17 4.67 -15.31
C GLY A 47 -8.46 4.16 -14.66
N LEU A 48 -8.37 3.30 -13.64
CA LEU A 48 -9.53 2.76 -12.95
C LEU A 48 -10.01 3.70 -11.85
N ASN A 49 -11.33 3.86 -11.75
CA ASN A 49 -11.95 4.57 -10.64
C ASN A 49 -12.12 3.63 -9.43
N ILE A 50 -11.25 3.81 -8.42
CA ILE A 50 -11.15 2.97 -7.22
C ILE A 50 -12.44 2.99 -6.39
N GLY A 51 -13.24 4.06 -6.44
CA GLY A 51 -14.48 4.16 -5.67
C GLY A 51 -15.52 3.07 -5.97
N MET A 52 -15.45 2.43 -7.15
CA MET A 52 -16.35 1.33 -7.52
C MET A 52 -15.87 -0.05 -7.07
N PHE A 53 -14.59 -0.22 -6.74
CA PHE A 53 -13.96 -1.51 -6.43
C PHE A 53 -13.48 -1.61 -4.97
N ALA A 54 -13.73 -0.55 -4.20
CA ALA A 54 -13.26 -0.34 -2.85
C ALA A 54 -14.22 -0.90 -1.80
N SER A 55 -13.87 -2.01 -1.15
CA SER A 55 -14.48 -2.44 0.11
C SER A 55 -13.56 -2.15 1.29
N ILE A 56 -14.14 -1.88 2.47
CA ILE A 56 -13.37 -1.61 3.70
C ILE A 56 -12.49 -2.82 4.07
N ASP A 57 -13.01 -4.02 3.87
CA ASP A 57 -12.31 -5.27 4.18
C ASP A 57 -11.10 -5.47 3.24
N TYR A 58 -11.25 -5.12 1.95
CA TYR A 58 -10.14 -5.13 1.01
C TYR A 58 -9.01 -4.18 1.42
N PHE A 59 -9.34 -3.02 1.99
CA PHE A 59 -8.34 -2.04 2.43
C PHE A 59 -7.52 -2.53 3.63
N LEU A 60 -8.16 -3.18 4.59
CA LEU A 60 -7.46 -3.81 5.71
C LEU A 60 -6.55 -4.93 5.21
N LEU A 61 -7.04 -5.73 4.26
CA LEU A 61 -6.29 -6.84 3.69
C LEU A 61 -5.07 -6.36 2.89
N ALA A 62 -5.23 -5.34 2.04
CA ALA A 62 -4.16 -4.74 1.25
C ALA A 62 -3.01 -4.20 2.11
N GLY A 63 -3.33 -3.68 3.31
CA GLY A 63 -2.34 -3.22 4.28
C GLY A 63 -1.47 -4.34 4.88
N VAL A 64 -1.96 -5.58 4.88
CA VAL A 64 -1.28 -6.74 5.47
C VAL A 64 -0.61 -7.61 4.40
N THR A 65 -1.20 -7.73 3.22
CA THR A 65 -0.73 -8.64 2.15
C THR A 65 0.51 -8.13 1.43
N SER A 66 0.72 -6.81 1.35
CA SER A 66 1.87 -6.25 0.64
C SER A 66 3.07 -6.05 1.59
N PRO A 67 4.21 -6.76 1.41
CA PRO A 67 5.38 -6.62 2.27
C PRO A 67 5.97 -5.19 2.21
N GLN A 68 5.76 -4.48 1.10
CA GLN A 68 6.20 -3.10 0.93
C GLN A 68 5.51 -2.15 1.92
N VAL A 69 4.23 -2.40 2.23
CA VAL A 69 3.47 -1.59 3.19
C VAL A 69 4.07 -1.70 4.59
N LEU A 70 4.44 -2.91 5.01
CA LEU A 70 5.10 -3.15 6.29
C LEU A 70 6.47 -2.44 6.37
N VAL A 71 7.26 -2.48 5.29
CA VAL A 71 8.55 -1.77 5.24
C VAL A 71 8.36 -0.26 5.37
N ILE A 72 7.40 0.33 4.65
CA ILE A 72 7.09 1.76 4.74
C ILE A 72 6.59 2.11 6.15
N PHE A 73 5.71 1.28 6.73
CA PHE A 73 5.21 1.49 8.09
C PHE A 73 6.34 1.45 9.13
N ILE A 74 7.22 0.44 9.07
CA ILE A 74 8.38 0.32 9.97
C ILE A 74 9.32 1.52 9.80
N ALA A 75 9.59 1.95 8.56
CA ALA A 75 10.42 3.13 8.31
C ALA A 75 9.80 4.41 8.88
N LEU A 76 8.47 4.58 8.76
CA LEU A 76 7.74 5.71 9.35
C LEU A 76 7.73 5.67 10.88
N ALA A 77 7.54 4.50 11.48
CA ALA A 77 7.58 4.34 12.93
C ALA A 77 9.00 4.63 13.48
N LEU A 78 10.02 4.06 12.84
CA LEU A 78 11.42 4.22 13.25
C LEU A 78 11.91 5.66 13.05
N SER A 79 11.56 6.30 11.93
CA SER A 79 11.91 7.71 11.68
C SER A 79 11.26 8.65 12.70
N ASN A 80 10.01 8.41 13.10
CA ASN A 80 9.38 9.17 14.18
C ASN A 80 10.07 8.94 15.53
N PHE A 81 10.46 7.69 15.84
CA PHE A 81 11.19 7.38 17.08
C PHE A 81 12.58 8.05 17.11
N LEU A 82 13.34 7.94 16.02
CA LEU A 82 14.65 8.58 15.84
C LEU A 82 14.55 10.10 15.94
N LYS A 83 13.56 10.70 15.27
CA LYS A 83 13.27 12.13 15.34
C LYS A 83 13.08 12.59 16.79
N MET A 84 12.27 11.88 17.58
CA MET A 84 12.06 12.22 18.99
C MET A 84 13.37 12.16 19.81
N LYS A 85 14.23 11.16 19.54
CA LYS A 85 15.52 11.01 20.22
C LYS A 85 16.53 12.11 19.82
N ILE A 86 16.64 12.39 18.53
CA ILE A 86 17.55 13.40 17.96
C ILE A 86 17.16 14.80 18.45
N ILE A 87 15.88 15.13 18.37
CA ILE A 87 15.37 16.44 18.81
C ILE A 87 15.67 16.67 20.30
N LYS A 88 15.45 15.65 21.15
CA LYS A 88 15.76 15.73 22.58
C LYS A 88 17.26 15.91 22.88
N GLN A 89 18.13 15.38 22.02
CA GLN A 89 19.58 15.39 22.23
C GLN A 89 20.26 16.64 21.65
N PHE A 90 19.81 17.15 20.50
CA PHE A 90 20.45 18.28 19.81
C PHE A 90 19.78 19.63 20.07
N CYS A 91 18.53 19.66 20.53
CA CYS A 91 17.83 20.89 20.89
C CYS A 91 17.22 20.78 22.29
N PRO A 92 18.02 20.89 23.36
CA PRO A 92 17.49 20.94 24.71
C PRO A 92 16.55 22.13 24.84
N VAL A 93 15.29 21.85 25.21
CA VAL A 93 14.21 22.83 25.35
C VAL A 93 14.67 23.93 26.31
N THR A 94 14.95 25.10 25.77
CA THR A 94 15.15 26.33 26.54
C THR A 94 13.85 27.11 26.47
N GLU A 95 13.27 27.47 27.62
CA GLU A 95 11.92 28.06 27.78
C GLU A 95 11.60 29.23 26.83
N LYS A 96 12.62 29.93 26.30
CA LYS A 96 12.45 31.06 25.36
C LYS A 96 12.19 30.69 23.90
N ASN A 97 12.48 29.45 23.45
CA ASN A 97 12.46 29.07 22.02
C ASN A 97 11.45 27.96 21.66
N GLY A 98 10.46 27.68 22.53
CA GLY A 98 9.50 26.58 22.34
C GLY A 98 8.71 26.60 21.01
N HIS A 99 8.41 27.79 20.48
CA HIS A 99 7.70 27.94 19.21
C HIS A 99 8.51 27.47 17.99
N ILE A 100 9.81 27.82 17.94
CA ILE A 100 10.71 27.43 16.85
C ILE A 100 10.88 25.91 16.81
N HIS A 101 11.02 25.29 17.98
CA HIS A 101 11.11 23.84 18.12
C HIS A 101 9.85 23.12 17.63
N THR A 102 8.67 23.62 18.01
CA THR A 102 7.38 23.05 17.57
C THR A 102 7.20 23.17 16.06
N PHE A 103 7.61 24.29 15.46
CA PHE A 103 7.60 24.48 14.02
C PHE A 103 8.49 23.48 13.28
N TRP A 104 9.76 23.33 13.66
CA TRP A 104 10.67 22.37 13.04
C TRP A 104 10.19 20.92 13.18
N ARG A 105 9.55 20.58 14.30
CA ARG A 105 8.93 19.26 14.49
C ARG A 105 7.84 18.98 13.46
N GLN A 106 7.02 19.97 13.11
CA GLN A 106 5.98 19.83 12.09
C GLN A 106 6.58 19.76 10.69
N VAL A 107 7.56 20.62 10.37
CA VAL A 107 8.25 20.61 9.06
C VAL A 107 8.89 19.24 8.78
N ILE A 108 9.62 18.68 9.74
CA ILE A 108 10.23 17.35 9.60
C ILE A 108 9.16 16.27 9.41
N PHE A 109 8.02 16.35 10.11
CA PHE A 109 6.93 15.39 9.94
C PHE A 109 6.35 15.43 8.53
N ILE A 110 6.07 16.64 8.02
CA ILE A 110 5.57 16.83 6.66
C ILE A 110 6.58 16.32 5.64
N ALA A 111 7.87 16.61 5.82
CA ALA A 111 8.93 16.11 4.93
C ALA A 111 8.98 14.57 4.89
N ILE A 112 8.83 13.90 6.03
CA ILE A 112 8.77 12.44 6.11
C ILE A 112 7.54 11.90 5.38
N LEU A 113 6.37 12.54 5.55
CA LEU A 113 5.15 12.15 4.83
C LEU A 113 5.28 12.31 3.31
N VAL A 114 5.87 13.43 2.85
CA VAL A 114 6.13 13.67 1.43
C VAL A 114 7.07 12.60 0.88
N LEU A 115 8.15 12.28 1.60
CA LEU A 115 9.09 11.24 1.18
C LEU A 115 8.41 9.87 1.10
N ALA A 116 7.56 9.52 2.06
CA ALA A 116 6.78 8.29 2.01
C ALA A 116 5.81 8.27 0.81
N ALA A 117 5.14 9.39 0.51
CA ALA A 117 4.27 9.51 -0.66
C ALA A 117 5.07 9.32 -1.97
N CYS A 118 6.27 9.89 -2.09
CA CYS A 118 7.15 9.67 -3.23
C CYS A 118 7.53 8.20 -3.38
N ILE A 119 7.90 7.51 -2.28
CA ILE A 119 8.21 6.08 -2.32
C ILE A 119 7.01 5.25 -2.76
N ILE A 120 5.81 5.56 -2.25
CA ILE A 120 4.57 4.88 -2.64
C ILE A 120 4.31 5.06 -4.14
N TYR A 121 4.46 6.27 -4.65
CA TYR A 121 4.26 6.58 -6.07
C TYR A 121 5.26 5.85 -6.97
N GLU A 122 6.55 5.87 -6.60
CA GLU A 122 7.61 5.18 -7.34
C GLU A 122 7.36 3.67 -7.39
N ASN A 123 7.04 3.05 -6.25
CA ASN A 123 6.70 1.62 -6.18
C ASN A 123 5.50 1.27 -7.06
N SER A 124 4.48 2.13 -7.06
CA SER A 124 3.29 1.95 -7.87
C SER A 124 3.60 2.06 -9.37
N SER A 125 4.40 3.05 -9.77
CA SER A 125 4.87 3.22 -11.14
C SER A 125 5.71 2.03 -11.63
N GLN A 126 6.61 1.51 -10.79
CA GLN A 126 7.41 0.33 -11.10
C GLN A 126 6.55 -0.93 -11.28
N LYS A 127 5.55 -1.14 -10.41
CA LYS A 127 4.60 -2.24 -10.56
C LYS A 127 3.80 -2.12 -11.86
N TYR A 128 3.31 -0.93 -12.18
CA TYR A 128 2.61 -0.64 -13.43
C TYR A 128 3.48 -1.01 -14.64
N GLN A 129 4.73 -0.53 -14.69
CA GLN A 129 5.66 -0.84 -15.78
C GLN A 129 5.97 -2.33 -15.89
N THR A 130 6.07 -3.03 -14.76
CA THR A 130 6.28 -4.49 -14.75
C THR A 130 5.09 -5.22 -15.35
N ILE A 131 3.86 -4.80 -15.06
CA ILE A 131 2.64 -5.43 -15.59
C ILE A 131 2.48 -5.16 -17.09
N VAL A 132 2.71 -3.94 -17.54
CA VAL A 132 2.46 -3.51 -18.93
C VAL A 132 3.61 -3.89 -19.87
N SER A 133 4.85 -3.59 -19.48
CA SER A 133 6.00 -3.63 -20.40
C SER A 133 6.82 -4.91 -20.30
N ASN A 134 6.89 -5.55 -19.13
CA ASN A 134 7.66 -6.77 -18.92
C ASN A 134 6.99 -7.73 -17.92
N PRO A 135 5.80 -8.28 -18.25
CA PRO A 135 5.10 -9.19 -17.36
C PRO A 135 5.93 -10.44 -17.11
N GLU A 136 6.22 -10.72 -15.85
CA GLU A 136 6.88 -11.97 -15.43
C GLU A 136 5.91 -13.16 -15.40
N GLN A 137 4.62 -12.84 -15.23
CA GLN A 137 3.54 -13.80 -15.03
C GLN A 137 2.34 -13.42 -15.90
N TYR A 138 1.73 -14.44 -16.49
CA TYR A 138 0.47 -14.32 -17.20
C TYR A 138 -0.61 -15.12 -16.48
N ALA A 139 -1.85 -14.65 -16.57
CA ALA A 139 -3.02 -15.33 -16.05
C ALA A 139 -3.79 -16.00 -17.19
N SER A 140 -4.22 -17.23 -16.99
CA SER A 140 -5.27 -17.86 -17.78
C SER A 140 -6.50 -18.02 -16.88
N VAL A 141 -7.58 -17.33 -17.24
CA VAL A 141 -8.79 -17.25 -16.42
C VAL A 141 -9.91 -18.01 -17.13
N LEU A 142 -10.49 -18.99 -16.44
CA LEU A 142 -11.65 -19.74 -16.89
C LEU A 142 -12.90 -19.20 -16.20
N LEU A 143 -13.89 -18.80 -16.98
CA LEU A 143 -15.17 -18.32 -16.48
C LEU A 143 -16.06 -19.51 -16.09
N ARG A 144 -16.89 -19.31 -15.07
CA ARG A 144 -17.87 -20.29 -14.61
C ARG A 144 -19.03 -20.42 -15.59
N THR A 145 -19.38 -19.31 -16.25
CA THR A 145 -20.33 -19.27 -17.35
C THR A 145 -19.70 -19.93 -18.57
N ASN A 146 -20.28 -21.05 -19.03
CA ASN A 146 -19.89 -21.79 -20.23
C ASN A 146 -18.47 -22.38 -20.27
N ASN A 147 -17.69 -22.34 -19.18
CA ASN A 147 -16.27 -22.73 -19.18
C ASN A 147 -15.44 -21.99 -20.25
N GLU A 148 -15.87 -20.80 -20.65
CA GLU A 148 -15.17 -19.96 -21.62
C GLU A 148 -13.93 -19.32 -20.98
N ARG A 149 -12.91 -19.05 -21.80
CA ARG A 149 -11.72 -18.33 -21.33
C ARG A 149 -11.97 -16.84 -21.42
N LEU A 150 -11.48 -16.08 -20.44
CA LEU A 150 -11.59 -14.62 -20.44
C LEU A 150 -10.82 -13.99 -21.62
N SER A 151 -9.75 -14.65 -22.08
CA SER A 151 -9.10 -14.33 -23.35
C SER A 151 -8.77 -15.63 -24.10
N ASP A 152 -9.03 -15.62 -25.40
CA ASP A 152 -8.72 -16.75 -26.29
C ASP A 152 -7.22 -16.91 -26.53
N LYS A 153 -6.44 -15.85 -26.27
CA LYS A 153 -4.98 -15.84 -26.46
C LYS A 153 -4.27 -16.31 -25.20
N THR A 154 -3.37 -17.29 -25.37
CA THR A 154 -2.42 -17.66 -24.33
C THR A 154 -1.48 -16.48 -24.06
N ASN A 155 -1.30 -16.12 -22.79
CA ASN A 155 -0.42 -15.04 -22.32
C ASN A 155 -0.90 -13.62 -22.64
N ASP A 156 -2.21 -13.43 -22.69
CA ASP A 156 -2.79 -12.11 -22.98
C ASP A 156 -3.21 -11.35 -21.72
N LEU A 157 -3.40 -12.04 -20.61
CA LEU A 157 -3.87 -11.44 -19.36
C LEU A 157 -2.75 -11.43 -18.33
N THR A 158 -2.63 -10.33 -17.59
CA THR A 158 -1.79 -10.22 -16.40
C THR A 158 -2.65 -9.72 -15.25
N LEU A 159 -2.56 -10.37 -14.08
CA LEU A 159 -3.30 -9.93 -12.90
C LEU A 159 -2.69 -8.60 -12.40
N ILE A 160 -3.53 -7.56 -12.29
CA ILE A 160 -3.15 -6.29 -11.68
C ILE A 160 -3.30 -6.42 -10.16
N THR A 161 -4.51 -6.77 -9.72
CA THR A 161 -4.84 -6.97 -8.31
C THR A 161 -6.13 -7.78 -8.18
N ALA A 162 -6.41 -8.28 -6.98
CA ALA A 162 -7.61 -9.05 -6.68
C ALA A 162 -8.24 -8.52 -5.38
N THR A 163 -9.48 -8.06 -5.49
CA THR A 163 -10.33 -7.70 -4.35
C THR A 163 -11.16 -8.89 -3.89
N ASP A 164 -11.96 -8.69 -2.85
CA ASP A 164 -12.98 -9.65 -2.40
C ASP A 164 -14.02 -9.97 -3.50
N THR A 165 -14.36 -8.97 -4.28
CA THR A 165 -15.48 -8.95 -5.22
C THR A 165 -15.05 -9.06 -6.67
N PHE A 166 -13.87 -8.55 -7.02
CA PHE A 166 -13.39 -8.47 -8.40
C PHE A 166 -11.93 -8.90 -8.51
N MET A 167 -11.61 -9.61 -9.59
CA MET A 167 -10.23 -9.72 -10.07
C MET A 167 -10.02 -8.78 -11.24
N ILE A 168 -8.94 -8.01 -11.20
CA ILE A 168 -8.65 -6.97 -12.18
C ILE A 168 -7.44 -7.43 -12.99
N PHE A 169 -7.62 -7.50 -14.31
CA PHE A 169 -6.62 -7.98 -15.26
C PHE A 169 -6.28 -6.90 -16.28
N TYR A 170 -5.01 -6.83 -16.66
CA TYR A 170 -4.55 -6.11 -17.83
C TYR A 170 -4.56 -7.05 -19.04
N GLN A 171 -5.22 -6.65 -20.11
CA GLN A 171 -5.23 -7.38 -21.38
C GLN A 171 -4.25 -6.73 -22.37
N HIS A 172 -3.19 -7.45 -22.72
CA HIS A 172 -2.09 -6.96 -23.56
C HIS A 172 -2.51 -6.72 -25.02
N SER A 173 -3.43 -7.52 -25.56
CA SER A 173 -3.83 -7.41 -26.96
C SER A 173 -4.69 -6.19 -27.26
N THR A 174 -5.45 -5.71 -26.28
CA THR A 174 -6.36 -4.55 -26.41
C THR A 174 -5.87 -3.34 -25.62
N SER A 175 -4.80 -3.50 -24.82
CA SER A 175 -4.34 -2.53 -23.83
C SER A 175 -5.45 -2.10 -22.86
N ALA A 176 -6.44 -2.97 -22.63
CA ALA A 176 -7.61 -2.68 -21.82
C ALA A 176 -7.49 -3.32 -20.44
N VAL A 177 -8.21 -2.74 -19.48
CA VAL A 177 -8.30 -3.30 -18.12
C VAL A 177 -9.67 -3.96 -17.96
N ILE A 178 -9.67 -5.22 -17.56
CA ILE A 178 -10.87 -6.03 -17.39
C ILE A 178 -11.04 -6.31 -15.89
N ALA A 179 -12.17 -5.90 -15.34
CA ALA A 179 -12.60 -6.31 -14.01
C ALA A 179 -13.63 -7.43 -14.14
N THR A 180 -13.38 -8.57 -13.53
CA THR A 180 -14.29 -9.73 -13.55
C THR A 180 -14.68 -10.08 -12.11
N PRO A 181 -15.99 -10.20 -11.80
CA PRO A 181 -16.43 -10.65 -10.49
C PRO A 181 -15.80 -11.99 -10.11
N THR A 182 -15.32 -12.13 -8.88
CA THR A 182 -14.71 -13.37 -8.36
C THR A 182 -15.68 -14.55 -8.45
N GLU A 183 -16.98 -14.30 -8.30
CA GLU A 183 -18.04 -15.28 -8.46
C GLU A 183 -18.17 -15.83 -9.89
N ASN A 184 -17.74 -15.07 -10.91
CA ASN A 184 -17.79 -15.53 -12.30
C ASN A 184 -16.55 -16.30 -12.71
N ILE A 185 -15.55 -16.41 -11.82
CA ILE A 185 -14.30 -17.11 -12.08
C ILE A 185 -14.39 -18.53 -11.53
N SER A 186 -14.07 -19.50 -12.37
CA SER A 186 -14.00 -20.91 -12.03
C SER A 186 -12.58 -21.31 -11.62
N ALA A 187 -11.59 -20.89 -12.41
CA ALA A 187 -10.19 -21.17 -12.15
C ALA A 187 -9.27 -20.06 -12.69
N VAL A 188 -8.15 -19.86 -11.99
CA VAL A 188 -7.05 -18.99 -12.43
C VAL A 188 -5.78 -19.83 -12.44
N SER A 189 -5.12 -19.89 -13.59
CA SER A 189 -3.81 -20.53 -13.74
C SER A 189 -2.77 -19.46 -14.02
N ILE A 190 -1.70 -19.44 -13.22
CA ILE A 190 -0.57 -18.51 -13.40
C ILE A 190 0.52 -19.20 -14.20
N ILE A 191 0.86 -18.61 -15.34
CA ILE A 191 1.86 -19.09 -16.28
C ILE A 191 3.08 -18.18 -16.18
N ASN A 192 4.18 -18.72 -15.66
CA ASN A 192 5.45 -17.99 -15.58
C ASN A 192 6.08 -17.83 -16.97
N LYS A 193 6.59 -16.64 -17.27
CA LYS A 193 7.30 -16.34 -18.53
C LYS A 193 8.46 -17.31 -18.82
N ASN A 194 9.15 -17.77 -17.78
CA ASN A 194 10.27 -18.71 -17.89
C ASN A 194 9.85 -20.12 -18.36
N VAL A 195 8.59 -20.51 -18.15
CA VAL A 195 8.06 -21.80 -18.62
C VAL A 195 7.73 -21.73 -20.11
N LEU A 196 7.29 -20.56 -20.59
CA LEU A 196 6.95 -20.32 -21.99
C LEU A 196 8.20 -20.28 -22.89
N SER A 197 9.31 -19.70 -22.41
CA SER A 197 10.57 -19.68 -23.16
C SER A 197 11.22 -21.06 -23.29
N GLY A 198 10.89 -22.01 -22.39
CA GLY A 198 11.36 -23.40 -22.45
C GLY A 198 10.58 -24.30 -23.43
N MET A 199 9.35 -23.94 -23.80
CA MET A 199 8.51 -24.69 -24.74
C MET A 199 8.71 -24.27 -26.21
N SER A 200 9.49 -23.22 -26.47
CA SER A 200 9.79 -22.73 -27.82
C SER A 200 11.07 -23.32 -28.44
N LYS A 201 11.55 -24.46 -27.94
CA LYS A 201 12.73 -25.15 -28.48
C LYS A 201 12.35 -26.49 -29.08
#